data_AF-A0A382SXR9-F1
#
_entry.id   AF-A0A382SXR9-F1
#
_cell.length_a   1.000
_cell.length_b   1.000
_cell.length_c   1.000
_cell.angle_alpha   90.00
_cell.angle_beta   90.00
_cell.angle_gamma   90.00
#
_symmetry.space_group_name_H-M   'P 1'
#
loop_
_entity.id
_entity.type
_entity.pdbx_description
1 polymer ?
#
loop_
_entity_poly.entity_id
_entity_poly.type
_entity_poly.pdbx_seq_one_letter_code
_entity_poly.pdbx_strand_id
1 'polypeptide(L)'
;MVIDSHCHILPPSFQERRSELSRRDATFGSLLSRDDAVLADVEALLVDMDRDGVEHSVVMGMGWTDFRLAQEANEYIIEAVANNPGRLTGFCSVSPNWGAEAVAEVERCTSAGLKGVGELHPHTQGFDIADKTVMEPLMETANRLGLPVLVHASEPVGHQYPGKGQTTPGKLYKF
;
A
#
# COMPACT_ATOMS: atom_id res chain seq x y z
N MET A 1 11.83 -5.82 -21.20
CA MET A 1 11.25 -5.81 -19.85
C MET A 1 10.99 -4.40 -19.37
N VAL A 2 9.76 -3.92 -19.63
CA VAL A 2 9.19 -2.73 -18.99
C VAL A 2 8.56 -3.15 -17.66
N ILE A 3 8.94 -2.47 -16.57
CA ILE A 3 8.38 -2.70 -15.24
C ILE A 3 7.69 -1.42 -14.77
N ASP A 4 6.41 -1.52 -14.42
CA ASP A 4 5.75 -0.50 -13.61
C ASP A 4 5.99 -0.84 -12.14
N SER A 5 6.74 0.01 -11.43
CA SER A 5 7.12 -0.23 -10.05
C SER A 5 6.16 0.40 -9.04
N HIS A 6 5.01 0.94 -9.44
CA HIS A 6 4.06 1.55 -8.50
C HIS A 6 2.64 1.57 -9.06
N CYS A 7 1.91 0.47 -8.88
CA CYS A 7 0.49 0.43 -9.12
C CYS A 7 -0.27 -0.04 -7.87
N HIS A 8 -1.59 0.18 -7.88
CA HIS A 8 -2.49 -0.23 -6.80
C HIS A 8 -3.64 -1.01 -7.40
N ILE A 9 -4.00 -2.12 -6.76
CA ILE A 9 -5.25 -2.84 -7.03
C ILE A 9 -6.03 -2.96 -5.72
N LEU A 10 -7.35 -3.02 -5.84
CA LEU A 10 -8.25 -3.14 -4.70
C LEU A 10 -9.24 -4.28 -4.94
N PRO A 11 -9.71 -4.94 -3.86
CA PRO A 11 -10.77 -5.94 -3.99
C PRO A 11 -11.99 -5.33 -4.71
N PRO A 12 -12.61 -6.01 -5.69
CA PRO A 12 -13.79 -5.51 -6.38
C PRO A 12 -14.94 -5.14 -5.41
N SER A 13 -15.04 -5.85 -4.28
CA SER A 13 -16.01 -5.59 -3.21
C SER A 13 -15.90 -4.18 -2.61
N PHE A 14 -14.73 -3.51 -2.71
CA PHE A 14 -14.54 -2.16 -2.18
C PHE A 14 -15.37 -1.14 -2.93
N GLN A 15 -15.65 -1.38 -4.22
CA GLN A 15 -16.53 -0.53 -5.04
C GLN A 15 -17.94 -0.46 -4.45
N GLU A 16 -18.47 -1.61 -4.03
CA GLU A 16 -19.82 -1.73 -3.46
C GLU A 16 -19.89 -1.22 -2.02
N ARG A 17 -18.74 -1.21 -1.33
CA ARG A 17 -18.62 -0.87 0.10
C ARG A 17 -18.09 0.54 0.37
N ARG A 18 -17.93 1.39 -0.65
CA ARG A 18 -17.34 2.75 -0.53
C ARG A 18 -17.84 3.56 0.66
N SER A 19 -19.16 3.63 0.86
CA SER A 19 -19.76 4.39 1.97
C SER A 19 -19.46 3.81 3.35
N GLU A 20 -19.33 2.50 3.46
CA GLU A 20 -18.87 1.84 4.70
C GLU A 20 -17.39 2.11 4.93
N LEU A 21 -16.56 1.82 3.93
CA LEU A 21 -15.10 1.95 4.01
C LEU A 21 -14.65 3.38 4.28
N SER A 22 -15.31 4.38 3.67
CA SER A 22 -15.00 5.79 3.89
C SER A 22 -15.23 6.26 5.33
N ARG A 23 -16.13 5.60 6.07
CA ARG A 23 -16.37 5.87 7.50
C ARG A 23 -15.45 5.06 8.41
N ARG A 24 -14.98 3.92 7.91
CA ARG A 24 -14.20 2.96 8.68
C ARG A 24 -12.70 3.23 8.66
N ASP A 25 -12.19 3.70 7.53
CA ASP A 25 -10.77 3.86 7.30
C ASP A 25 -10.43 5.28 6.80
N ALA A 26 -9.49 5.95 7.48
CA ALA A 26 -9.14 7.33 7.17
C ALA A 26 -8.43 7.46 5.81
N THR A 27 -7.65 6.46 5.40
CA THR A 27 -6.96 6.45 4.11
C THR A 27 -7.97 6.27 2.98
N PHE A 28 -8.91 5.33 3.11
CA PHE A 28 -10.02 5.20 2.16
C PHE A 28 -10.85 6.47 2.09
N GLY A 29 -11.24 7.01 3.26
CA GLY A 29 -12.02 8.25 3.37
C GLY A 29 -11.34 9.44 2.70
N SER A 30 -10.01 9.51 2.74
CA SER A 30 -9.23 10.59 2.15
C SER A 30 -9.00 10.41 0.64
N LEU A 31 -8.67 9.20 0.19
CA LEU A 31 -8.17 8.95 -1.16
C LEU A 31 -9.23 8.40 -2.13
N LEU A 32 -10.16 7.59 -1.63
CA LEU A 32 -10.97 6.68 -2.44
C LEU A 32 -12.48 6.89 -2.26
N SER A 33 -12.88 7.82 -1.39
CA SER A 33 -14.29 8.06 -1.03
C SER A 33 -15.12 8.74 -2.12
N ARG A 34 -14.48 9.39 -3.09
CA ARG A 34 -15.19 10.08 -4.17
C ARG A 34 -15.78 9.08 -5.16
N ASP A 35 -17.00 9.33 -5.61
CA ASP A 35 -17.71 8.49 -6.58
C ASP A 35 -16.99 8.37 -7.94
N ASP A 36 -16.16 9.36 -8.29
CA ASP A 36 -15.35 9.40 -9.50
C ASP A 36 -13.97 8.76 -9.37
N ALA A 37 -13.54 8.38 -8.16
CA ALA A 37 -12.26 7.69 -7.98
C ALA A 37 -12.34 6.30 -8.61
N VAL A 38 -11.40 5.92 -9.47
CA VAL A 38 -11.37 4.58 -10.06
C VAL A 38 -10.69 3.62 -9.08
N LEU A 39 -11.38 2.52 -8.71
CA LEU A 39 -10.78 1.41 -7.95
C LEU A 39 -10.47 0.30 -8.94
N ALA A 40 -9.22 0.24 -9.40
CA ALA A 40 -8.78 -0.80 -10.32
C ALA A 40 -8.66 -2.15 -9.59
N ASP A 41 -9.14 -3.21 -10.22
CA ASP A 41 -8.88 -4.59 -9.81
C ASP A 41 -7.73 -5.19 -10.64
N VAL A 42 -7.36 -6.43 -10.35
CA VAL A 42 -6.28 -7.13 -11.06
C VAL A 42 -6.55 -7.30 -12.55
N GLU A 43 -7.81 -7.51 -12.96
CA GLU A 43 -8.17 -7.72 -14.36
C GLU A 43 -8.00 -6.43 -15.17
N ALA A 44 -8.47 -5.30 -14.61
CA ALA A 44 -8.25 -3.99 -15.19
C ALA A 44 -6.75 -3.67 -15.34
N LEU A 45 -5.95 -3.97 -14.31
CA LEU A 45 -4.49 -3.80 -14.36
C LEU A 45 -3.86 -4.63 -15.49
N LEU A 46 -4.22 -5.91 -15.62
CA LEU A 46 -3.65 -6.79 -16.65
C LEU A 46 -4.00 -6.33 -18.07
N VAL A 47 -5.24 -5.87 -18.28
CA VAL A 47 -5.68 -5.29 -19.56
C VAL A 47 -4.84 -4.06 -19.91
N ASP A 48 -4.62 -3.16 -18.95
CA ASP A 48 -3.79 -1.97 -19.15
C ASP A 48 -2.33 -2.34 -19.41
N MET A 49 -1.79 -3.32 -18.67
CA MET A 49 -0.44 -3.84 -18.88
C MET A 49 -0.25 -4.39 -20.31
N ASP A 50 -1.19 -5.20 -20.79
CA ASP A 50 -1.12 -5.79 -22.14
C ASP A 50 -1.28 -4.72 -23.23
N ARG A 51 -2.16 -3.73 -23.02
CA ARG A 51 -2.35 -2.61 -23.93
C ARG A 51 -1.09 -1.75 -24.07
N ASP A 52 -0.44 -1.45 -22.95
CA ASP A 52 0.65 -0.47 -22.89
C ASP A 52 2.05 -1.13 -22.97
N GLY A 53 2.11 -2.46 -23.03
CA GLY A 53 3.35 -3.23 -23.15
C GLY A 53 4.15 -3.31 -21.84
N VAL A 54 3.48 -3.24 -20.69
CA VAL A 54 4.09 -3.45 -19.37
C VAL A 54 4.21 -4.95 -19.09
N GLU A 55 5.44 -5.44 -19.03
CA GLU A 55 5.74 -6.86 -18.87
C GLU A 55 5.55 -7.33 -17.42
N HIS A 56 5.82 -6.44 -16.45
CA HIS A 56 5.70 -6.74 -15.02
C HIS A 56 5.26 -5.53 -14.21
N SER A 57 4.46 -5.73 -13.17
CA SER A 57 4.00 -4.67 -12.28
C SER A 57 4.24 -4.99 -10.80
N VAL A 58 4.63 -3.98 -10.04
CA VAL A 58 4.71 -4.05 -8.58
C VAL A 58 3.46 -3.43 -7.98
N VAL A 59 2.59 -4.29 -7.47
CA VAL A 59 1.34 -3.95 -6.81
C VAL A 59 1.64 -3.60 -5.36
N MET A 60 1.45 -2.34 -5.02
CA MET A 60 1.69 -1.83 -3.67
C MET A 60 0.53 -2.19 -2.75
N GLY A 61 0.86 -2.43 -1.48
CA GLY A 61 -0.10 -2.25 -0.42
C GLY A 61 -0.50 -0.78 -0.30
N MET A 62 -1.53 -0.52 0.47
CA MET A 62 -2.01 0.83 0.75
C MET A 62 -1.85 1.13 2.24
N GLY A 63 -1.65 2.39 2.59
CA GLY A 63 -1.45 2.82 3.98
C GLY A 63 -2.75 2.82 4.78
N TRP A 64 -3.42 1.67 4.93
CA TRP A 64 -4.66 1.57 5.70
C TRP A 64 -4.46 1.89 7.19
N THR A 65 -5.53 2.36 7.82
CA THR A 65 -5.64 2.65 9.25
C THR A 65 -6.38 1.55 10.01
N ASP A 66 -7.31 0.84 9.37
CA ASP A 66 -8.00 -0.33 9.90
C ASP A 66 -7.22 -1.61 9.58
N PHE A 67 -6.80 -2.33 10.63
CA PHE A 67 -6.02 -3.57 10.51
C PHE A 67 -6.74 -4.64 9.69
N ARG A 68 -8.05 -4.83 9.90
CA ARG A 68 -8.81 -5.89 9.23
C ARG A 68 -9.04 -5.57 7.75
N LEU A 69 -9.21 -4.29 7.42
CA LEU A 69 -9.27 -3.85 6.04
C LEU A 69 -7.93 -4.07 5.33
N ALA A 70 -6.81 -3.83 6.02
CA ALA A 70 -5.48 -4.13 5.49
C ALA A 70 -5.28 -5.63 5.22
N GLN A 71 -5.73 -6.49 6.14
CA GLN A 71 -5.68 -7.94 5.92
C GLN A 71 -6.52 -8.37 4.71
N GLU A 72 -7.73 -7.81 4.55
CA GLU A 72 -8.58 -8.06 3.39
C GLU A 72 -7.90 -7.65 2.07
N ALA A 73 -7.29 -6.47 2.03
CA ALA A 73 -6.54 -6.00 0.86
C ALA A 73 -5.28 -6.86 0.60
N ASN A 74 -4.57 -7.27 1.65
CA ASN A 74 -3.39 -8.13 1.53
C ASN A 74 -3.75 -9.50 0.97
N GLU A 75 -4.86 -10.10 1.42
CA GLU A 75 -5.32 -11.38 0.90
C GLU A 75 -5.61 -11.29 -0.60
N TYR A 76 -6.24 -10.21 -1.03
CA TYR A 76 -6.48 -9.96 -2.45
C TYR A 76 -5.19 -9.81 -3.26
N ILE A 77 -4.18 -9.10 -2.74
CA ILE A 77 -2.88 -8.98 -3.41
C ILE A 77 -2.16 -10.34 -3.48
N ILE A 78 -2.22 -11.14 -2.40
CA ILE A 78 -1.67 -12.50 -2.36
C ILE A 78 -2.30 -13.36 -3.46
N GLU A 79 -3.63 -13.39 -3.54
CA GLU A 79 -4.36 -14.13 -4.57
C GLU A 79 -4.00 -13.64 -5.99
N ALA A 80 -3.97 -12.32 -6.21
CA ALA A 80 -3.62 -11.72 -7.49
C ALA A 80 -2.20 -12.13 -7.95
N VAL A 81 -1.22 -12.08 -7.05
CA VAL A 81 0.17 -12.48 -7.33
C VAL A 81 0.27 -13.98 -7.60
N ALA A 82 -0.41 -14.81 -6.80
CA ALA A 82 -0.40 -16.27 -6.96
C ALA A 82 -1.02 -16.71 -8.30
N ASN A 83 -2.09 -16.04 -8.74
CA ASN A 83 -2.79 -16.34 -9.97
C ASN A 83 -2.09 -15.80 -11.23
N ASN A 84 -1.16 -14.85 -11.09
CA ASN A 84 -0.47 -14.20 -12.21
C ASN A 84 1.07 -14.29 -12.08
N PRO A 85 1.62 -15.50 -11.97
CA PRO A 85 3.05 -15.69 -11.73
C PRO A 85 3.88 -15.10 -12.89
N GLY A 86 4.92 -14.36 -12.53
CA GLY A 86 5.82 -13.70 -13.49
C GLY A 86 5.32 -12.36 -14.03
N ARG A 87 4.05 -12.00 -13.81
CA ARG A 87 3.49 -10.69 -14.19
C ARG A 87 3.45 -9.71 -13.01
N LEU A 88 3.23 -10.20 -11.79
CA LEU A 88 3.02 -9.34 -10.62
C LEU A 88 4.02 -9.65 -9.49
N THR A 89 4.42 -8.60 -8.78
CA THR A 89 5.02 -8.66 -7.45
C THR A 89 4.15 -7.84 -6.50
N GLY A 90 3.80 -8.37 -5.34
CA GLY A 90 2.96 -7.66 -4.37
C GLY A 90 3.71 -7.20 -3.13
N PHE A 91 3.34 -6.04 -2.60
CA PHE A 91 3.78 -5.52 -1.31
C PHE A 91 2.61 -5.55 -0.32
N CYS A 92 2.90 -5.77 0.97
CA CYS A 92 1.86 -5.83 1.98
C CYS A 92 1.51 -4.44 2.52
N SER A 93 0.22 -4.25 2.73
CA SER A 93 -0.36 -3.11 3.45
C SER A 93 -0.19 -3.31 4.94
N VAL A 94 0.51 -2.40 5.61
CA VAL A 94 0.67 -2.39 7.07
C VAL A 94 0.76 -0.96 7.62
N SER A 95 0.55 -0.81 8.94
CA SER A 95 0.84 0.41 9.68
C SER A 95 1.80 0.11 10.83
N PRO A 96 2.88 0.88 11.02
CA PRO A 96 3.79 0.70 12.16
C PRO A 96 3.11 0.96 13.51
N ASN A 97 2.00 1.72 13.53
CA ASN A 97 1.20 1.97 14.73
C ASN A 97 0.58 0.70 15.34
N TRP A 98 0.53 -0.42 14.61
CA TRP A 98 0.01 -1.68 15.13
C TRP A 98 1.09 -2.53 15.83
N GLY A 99 2.34 -2.06 15.92
CA GLY A 99 3.40 -2.74 16.67
C GLY A 99 3.58 -4.21 16.29
N ALA A 100 3.37 -5.11 17.26
CA ALA A 100 3.53 -6.56 17.06
C ALA A 100 2.57 -7.13 16.00
N GLU A 101 1.36 -6.58 15.85
CA GLU A 101 0.41 -7.01 14.83
C GLU A 101 0.87 -6.64 13.42
N ALA A 102 1.58 -5.51 13.27
CA ALA A 102 2.22 -5.15 12.01
C ALA A 102 3.30 -6.15 11.62
N VAL A 103 4.16 -6.52 12.56
CA VAL A 103 5.24 -7.51 12.35
C VAL A 103 4.66 -8.86 11.92
N ALA A 104 3.64 -9.35 12.64
CA ALA A 104 2.99 -10.62 12.32
C ALA A 104 2.35 -10.62 10.92
N GLU A 105 1.75 -9.49 10.51
CA GLU A 105 1.13 -9.38 9.19
C GLU A 105 2.18 -9.32 8.06
N VAL A 106 3.33 -8.64 8.28
CA VAL A 106 4.45 -8.67 7.32
C VAL A 106 4.96 -10.10 7.14
N GLU A 107 5.17 -10.84 8.24
CA GLU A 107 5.65 -12.21 8.18
C GLU A 107 4.65 -13.14 7.47
N ARG A 108 3.35 -12.99 7.75
CA ARG A 108 2.28 -13.74 7.08
C ARG A 108 2.29 -13.48 5.57
N CYS A 109 2.29 -12.21 5.16
CA CYS A 109 2.28 -11.81 3.76
C CYS A 109 3.52 -12.28 3.02
N THR A 110 4.70 -12.18 3.66
CA THR A 110 5.96 -12.64 3.10
C THR A 110 5.96 -14.14 2.90
N SER A 111 5.45 -14.90 3.88
CA SER A 111 5.30 -16.34 3.79
C SER A 111 4.33 -16.76 2.67
N ALA A 112 3.37 -15.90 2.35
CA ALA A 112 2.42 -16.08 1.24
C ALA A 112 2.97 -15.60 -0.13
N GLY A 113 4.19 -15.07 -0.18
CA GLY A 113 4.89 -14.72 -1.43
C GLY A 113 4.95 -13.23 -1.76
N LEU A 114 4.44 -12.35 -0.90
CA LEU A 114 4.65 -10.90 -1.05
C LEU A 114 6.12 -10.54 -0.78
N LYS A 115 6.63 -9.50 -1.45
CA LYS A 115 8.07 -9.18 -1.51
C LYS A 115 8.40 -7.74 -1.14
N GLY A 116 7.52 -7.07 -0.41
CA GLY A 116 7.78 -5.72 0.08
C GLY A 116 6.71 -5.26 1.04
N VAL A 117 6.92 -4.07 1.59
CA VAL A 117 6.08 -3.43 2.60
C VAL A 117 5.65 -2.05 2.12
N GLY A 118 4.40 -1.69 2.37
CA GLY A 118 3.84 -0.40 1.97
C GLY A 118 3.17 -0.48 0.60
N GLU A 119 2.65 0.63 0.08
CA GLU A 119 2.96 2.03 0.37
C GLU A 119 2.48 2.53 1.74
N LEU A 120 3.41 2.85 2.63
CA LEU A 120 3.09 3.52 3.89
C LEU A 120 2.64 4.96 3.64
N HIS A 121 1.61 5.41 4.34
CA HIS A 121 1.09 6.78 4.26
C HIS A 121 1.16 7.45 5.64
N PRO A 122 2.32 7.98 6.09
CA PRO A 122 2.49 8.45 7.46
C PRO A 122 1.45 9.49 7.90
N HIS A 123 1.00 10.34 6.97
CA HIS A 123 0.00 11.36 7.27
C HIS A 123 -1.39 10.77 7.59
N THR A 124 -1.94 9.91 6.73
CA THR A 124 -3.26 9.33 6.95
C THR A 124 -3.23 8.23 8.02
N GLN A 125 -2.12 7.49 8.10
CA GLN A 125 -1.88 6.48 9.15
C GLN A 125 -1.56 7.07 10.51
N GLY A 126 -1.29 8.38 10.60
CA GLY A 126 -1.12 9.09 11.85
C GLY A 126 0.14 8.72 12.62
N PHE A 127 1.27 8.51 11.93
CA PHE A 127 2.57 8.33 12.57
C PHE A 127 3.61 9.31 12.01
N ASP A 128 4.60 9.64 12.83
CA ASP A 128 5.79 10.31 12.35
C ASP A 128 6.78 9.26 11.85
N ILE A 129 7.11 9.30 10.57
CA ILE A 129 8.15 8.45 10.00
C ILE A 129 9.46 8.59 10.78
N ALA A 130 9.71 9.75 11.43
CA ALA A 130 10.94 10.04 12.19
C ALA A 130 10.95 9.48 13.61
N ASP A 131 9.82 8.95 14.06
CA ASP A 131 9.74 8.26 15.33
C ASP A 131 10.36 6.86 15.20
N LYS A 132 11.59 6.74 15.69
CA LYS A 132 12.31 5.47 15.70
C LYS A 132 11.59 4.41 16.51
N THR A 133 10.96 4.75 17.63
CA THR A 133 10.26 3.77 18.47
C THR A 133 9.07 3.16 17.74
N VAL A 134 8.35 3.96 16.95
CA VAL A 134 7.24 3.47 16.12
C VAL A 134 7.75 2.66 14.91
N MET A 135 8.82 3.11 14.26
CA MET A 135 9.30 2.51 13.01
C MET A 135 10.21 1.29 13.19
N GLU A 136 10.97 1.21 14.27
CA GLU A 136 12.02 0.22 14.50
C GLU A 136 11.52 -1.23 14.35
N PRO A 137 10.40 -1.66 14.96
CA PRO A 137 9.92 -3.04 14.80
C PRO A 137 9.64 -3.44 13.35
N LEU A 138 9.07 -2.50 12.58
CA LEU A 138 8.74 -2.73 11.17
C LEU A 138 10.02 -2.75 10.31
N MET A 139 10.93 -1.81 10.54
CA MET A 139 12.18 -1.69 9.78
C MET A 139 13.16 -2.84 10.07
N GLU A 140 13.29 -3.27 11.32
CA GLU A 140 14.08 -4.45 11.68
C GLU A 140 13.53 -5.72 11.04
N THR A 141 12.20 -5.87 11.02
CA THR A 141 11.53 -7.00 10.38
C THR A 141 11.76 -7.00 8.88
N ALA A 142 11.56 -5.85 8.21
CA ALA A 142 11.82 -5.71 6.78
C ALA A 142 13.28 -6.01 6.44
N ASN A 143 14.24 -5.48 7.22
CA ASN A 143 15.67 -5.74 7.03
C ASN A 143 16.02 -7.23 7.21
N ARG A 144 15.50 -7.88 8.26
CA ARG A 144 15.70 -9.31 8.52
C ARG A 144 15.15 -10.19 7.39
N LEU A 145 14.02 -9.81 6.80
CA LEU A 145 13.37 -10.54 5.72
C LEU A 145 13.88 -10.12 4.32
N GLY A 146 14.76 -9.12 4.22
CA GLY A 146 15.27 -8.61 2.95
C GLY A 146 14.21 -7.90 2.11
N LEU A 147 13.22 -7.27 2.75
CA LEU A 147 12.09 -6.61 2.10
C LEU A 147 12.34 -5.11 1.89
N PRO A 148 12.08 -4.56 0.70
CA PRO A 148 11.97 -3.12 0.50
C PRO A 148 10.73 -2.57 1.23
N VAL A 149 10.84 -1.32 1.68
CA VAL A 149 9.72 -0.56 2.28
C VAL A 149 9.47 0.68 1.43
N LEU A 150 8.24 0.84 0.94
CA LEU A 150 7.81 2.02 0.19
C LEU A 150 7.04 2.97 1.11
N VAL A 151 7.35 4.26 1.02
CA VAL A 151 6.69 5.33 1.80
C VAL A 151 6.21 6.42 0.86
N HIS A 152 4.94 6.77 0.96
CA HIS A 152 4.34 7.89 0.24
C HIS A 152 5.00 9.21 0.64
N ALA A 153 5.35 10.01 -0.36
CA ALA A 153 5.85 11.36 -0.19
C ALA A 153 4.99 12.33 -0.98
N SER A 154 4.68 13.49 -0.40
CA SER A 154 3.98 14.58 -1.08
C SER A 154 4.89 15.80 -1.21
N GLU A 155 4.78 16.52 -2.31
CA GLU A 155 5.57 17.72 -2.54
C GLU A 155 5.12 18.89 -1.61
N PRO A 156 6.06 19.70 -1.10
CA PRO A 156 5.75 20.79 -0.16
C PRO A 156 5.05 21.99 -0.81
N VAL A 157 5.06 22.08 -2.14
CA VAL A 157 4.58 23.23 -2.92
C VAL A 157 3.74 22.75 -4.09
N GLY A 158 2.68 23.48 -4.47
CA GLY A 158 1.80 23.10 -5.58
C GLY A 158 0.34 23.06 -5.19
N HIS A 159 -0.50 22.51 -6.07
CA HIS A 159 -1.95 22.44 -5.87
C HIS A 159 -2.31 21.46 -4.73
N GLN A 160 -3.49 21.65 -4.15
CA GLN A 160 -4.05 20.75 -3.15
C GLN A 160 -4.85 19.64 -3.84
N TYR A 161 -4.69 18.40 -3.39
CA TYR A 161 -5.42 17.23 -3.88
C TYR A 161 -5.71 16.26 -2.72
N PRO A 162 -6.73 15.39 -2.83
CA PRO A 162 -7.04 14.40 -1.80
C PRO A 162 -5.84 13.49 -1.50
N GLY A 163 -5.49 13.33 -0.23
CA GLY A 163 -4.33 12.56 0.19
C GLY A 163 -2.99 13.29 0.18
N LYS A 164 -2.93 14.56 -0.24
CA LYS A 164 -1.71 15.37 -0.09
C LYS A 164 -1.35 15.47 1.39
N GLY A 165 -0.36 14.67 1.79
CA GLY A 165 0.07 14.56 3.17
C GLY A 165 1.09 15.63 3.53
N GLN A 166 1.45 15.66 4.81
CA GLN A 166 2.55 16.49 5.30
C GLN A 166 3.90 15.73 5.32
N THR A 167 3.97 14.58 4.64
CA THR A 167 5.20 13.79 4.48
C THR A 167 5.98 14.32 3.30
N THR A 168 6.74 15.39 3.53
CA THR A 168 7.55 16.02 2.48
C THR A 168 8.92 15.33 2.36
N PRO A 169 9.64 15.49 1.22
CA PRO A 169 11.00 14.95 1.07
C PRO A 169 11.93 15.37 2.22
N GLY A 170 11.79 16.60 2.74
CA GLY A 170 12.59 17.09 3.87
C GLY A 170 12.37 16.33 5.19
N LYS A 171 11.26 15.61 5.36
CA LYS A 171 11.09 14.66 6.48
C LYS A 171 11.78 13.32 6.17
N LEU A 172 11.66 12.84 4.94
CA LEU A 172 12.25 11.58 4.48
C LEU A 172 13.79 11.63 4.35
N TYR A 173 14.40 12.80 4.16
CA TYR A 173 15.86 12.96 4.15
C TYR A 173 16.50 13.01 5.53
N LYS A 174 15.72 12.97 6.61
CA LYS A 174 16.26 12.99 7.99
C LYS A 174 16.71 11.60 8.47
N PHE A 175 16.52 10.57 7.66
CA PHE A 175 16.97 9.20 7.91
C PHE A 175 18.32 8.94 7.25
#